data_AF-A0A2N9J499-F1
#
_entry.id   AF-A0A2N9J499-F1
#
_cell.length_a   1.000
_cell.length_b   1.000
_cell.length_c   1.000
_cell.angle_alpha   90.00
_cell.angle_beta   90.00
_cell.angle_gamma   90.00
#
_symmetry.space_group_name_H-M   'P 1'
#
loop_
_entity.id
_entity.type
_entity.pdbx_description
1 polymer ?
#
loop_
_entity_poly.entity_id
_entity_poly.type
_entity_poly.pdbx_seq_one_letter_code
_entity_poly.pdbx_strand_id
1 'polypeptide(L)'
;MERKLAGWQSLYLSKGCRIEKLQRNFLWGGKVEGVNHHLLNWETMCSPIDYGGLGVKKLVVFIKALLGKWLWRFGVEESLLCRQVIATKYGIQSDGWSTKNIRGTHGCGLWRSIHSGWDDFVQYVDFEATIDSLLIRSASGSYSNWNVDFVRNFNDWEMEGVISFFGLLHSRSSFKVGGDGLRWRLKGNGMFNICSYYTALRGSLPMKFPWKSIWSVHVPRRVSFFVWSATWDRILTTDNLMRRGCQLAGWCCLCRCAGETTSHLLLHCSLTNELWSFVFRSFGMLWVLSSSV
;
A
#
# COMPACT_ATOMS: atom_id res chain seq x y z
N MET A 1 -28.84 -21.11 -9.46
CA MET A 1 -27.75 -20.77 -8.53
C MET A 1 -26.92 -19.55 -8.99
N GLU A 2 -27.00 -19.14 -10.27
CA GLU A 2 -26.20 -18.04 -10.84
C GLU A 2 -26.75 -16.61 -10.63
N ARG A 3 -28.05 -16.46 -10.33
CA ARG A 3 -28.67 -15.14 -10.08
C ARG A 3 -28.23 -14.46 -8.77
N LYS A 4 -27.56 -15.17 -7.85
CA LYS A 4 -27.07 -14.59 -6.57
C LYS A 4 -25.65 -14.04 -6.63
N LEU A 5 -24.92 -14.25 -7.73
CA LEU A 5 -23.47 -13.97 -7.79
C LEU A 5 -23.12 -12.66 -8.52
N ALA A 6 -24.03 -12.14 -9.35
CA ALA A 6 -23.86 -10.86 -10.05
C ALA A 6 -23.64 -9.66 -9.10
N GLY A 7 -24.18 -9.74 -7.89
CA GLY A 7 -24.05 -8.70 -6.87
C GLY A 7 -22.69 -8.67 -6.17
N TRP A 8 -21.78 -9.63 -6.32
CA TRP A 8 -20.69 -9.84 -5.35
C TRP A 8 -19.57 -8.80 -5.36
N GLN A 9 -19.18 -8.27 -6.52
CA GLN A 9 -18.18 -7.19 -6.60
C GLN A 9 -18.72 -5.88 -6.06
N SER A 10 -19.95 -5.54 -6.48
CA SER A 10 -20.71 -4.44 -5.88
C SER A 10 -20.89 -4.68 -4.39
N LEU A 11 -21.20 -5.90 -3.94
CA LEU A 11 -21.45 -6.23 -2.54
C LEU A 11 -20.19 -6.19 -1.67
N TYR A 12 -19.01 -6.63 -2.14
CA TYR A 12 -17.77 -6.58 -1.34
C TYR A 12 -17.16 -5.19 -1.33
N LEU A 13 -17.16 -4.47 -2.46
CA LEU A 13 -16.77 -3.07 -2.48
C LEU A 13 -17.77 -2.21 -1.70
N SER A 14 -19.08 -2.44 -1.85
CA SER A 14 -20.14 -1.77 -1.08
C SER A 14 -20.08 -2.14 0.40
N LYS A 15 -19.85 -3.40 0.77
CA LYS A 15 -19.61 -3.80 2.18
C LYS A 15 -18.35 -3.16 2.72
N GLY A 16 -17.28 -3.09 1.93
CA GLY A 16 -16.05 -2.38 2.26
C GLY A 16 -16.32 -0.90 2.55
N CYS A 17 -16.97 -0.21 1.62
CA CYS A 17 -17.39 1.18 1.76
C CYS A 17 -18.33 1.39 2.96
N ARG A 18 -19.24 0.43 3.23
CA ARG A 18 -20.16 0.47 4.38
C ARG A 18 -19.39 0.34 5.69
N ILE A 19 -18.40 -0.55 5.78
CA ILE A 19 -17.54 -0.69 6.96
C ILE A 19 -16.69 0.57 7.15
N GLU A 20 -16.09 1.13 6.09
CA GLU A 20 -15.36 2.40 6.18
C GLU A 20 -16.27 3.53 6.67
N LYS A 21 -17.52 3.59 6.20
CA LYS A 21 -18.51 4.55 6.69
C LYS A 21 -18.80 4.35 8.18
N LEU A 22 -18.94 3.11 8.65
CA LEU A 22 -19.13 2.81 10.08
C LEU A 22 -17.90 3.20 10.90
N GLN A 23 -16.68 2.93 10.44
CA GLN A 23 -15.44 3.34 11.12
C GLN A 23 -15.32 4.86 11.22
N ARG A 24 -15.61 5.58 10.13
CA ARG A 24 -15.62 7.04 10.10
C ARG A 24 -16.68 7.63 11.02
N ASN A 25 -17.87 7.05 11.01
CA ASN A 25 -18.95 7.45 11.91
C ASN A 25 -18.66 7.11 13.36
N PHE A 26 -17.95 6.01 13.65
CA PHE A 26 -17.54 5.70 15.02
C PHE A 26 -16.54 6.72 15.55
N LEU A 27 -15.55 7.09 14.74
CA LEU A 27 -14.50 8.03 15.15
C LEU A 27 -14.99 9.46 15.34
N TRP A 28 -16.01 9.87 14.59
CA TRP A 28 -16.48 11.26 14.60
C TRP A 28 -17.95 11.46 14.98
N GLY A 29 -18.75 10.39 15.05
CA GLY A 29 -20.20 10.42 15.15
C GLY A 29 -20.73 10.14 16.54
N GLY A 30 -20.17 10.80 17.55
CA GLY A 30 -20.51 10.58 18.96
C GLY A 30 -21.70 11.38 19.50
N LYS A 31 -22.28 12.31 18.73
CA LYS A 31 -23.43 13.11 19.20
C LYS A 31 -24.77 12.57 18.70
N VAL A 32 -25.73 12.48 19.63
CA VAL A 32 -27.15 12.18 19.35
C VAL A 32 -27.82 13.36 18.64
N GLU A 33 -27.38 14.59 18.90
CA GLU A 33 -27.87 15.82 18.25
C GLU A 33 -26.71 16.80 17.94
N GLY A 34 -26.80 17.47 16.78
CA GLY A 34 -25.84 18.46 16.29
C GLY A 34 -24.90 17.94 15.19
N VAL A 35 -24.27 18.88 14.47
CA VAL A 35 -23.31 18.56 13.40
C VAL A 35 -22.01 18.03 14.01
N ASN A 36 -21.62 16.81 13.61
CA ASN A 36 -20.35 16.22 13.99
C ASN A 36 -19.20 16.91 13.24
N HIS A 37 -18.29 17.51 13.97
CA HIS A 37 -17.14 18.22 13.40
C HIS A 37 -15.98 17.26 13.24
N HIS A 38 -15.75 16.78 12.01
CA HIS A 38 -14.56 15.99 11.69
C HIS A 38 -13.31 16.87 11.94
N LEU A 39 -12.36 16.41 12.78
CA LEU A 39 -11.12 17.18 12.97
C LEU A 39 -10.23 17.03 11.73
N LEU A 40 -10.14 15.83 11.19
CA LEU A 40 -9.30 15.49 10.04
C LEU A 40 -10.09 14.76 8.96
N ASN A 41 -9.66 14.93 7.72
CA ASN A 41 -10.21 14.20 6.60
C ASN A 41 -9.87 12.69 6.73
N TRP A 42 -10.69 11.83 6.11
CA TRP A 42 -10.54 10.38 6.22
C TRP A 42 -9.26 9.86 5.56
N GLU A 43 -8.78 10.56 4.54
CA GLU A 43 -7.57 10.18 3.81
C GLU A 43 -6.31 10.31 4.68
N THR A 44 -6.13 11.44 5.36
CA THR A 44 -5.05 11.67 6.31
C THR A 44 -5.12 10.67 7.46
N MET A 45 -6.32 10.33 7.95
CA MET A 45 -6.49 9.29 8.99
C MET A 45 -5.97 7.92 8.54
N CYS A 46 -6.20 7.57 7.27
CA CYS A 46 -5.78 6.29 6.70
C CYS A 46 -4.31 6.25 6.27
N SER A 47 -3.63 7.39 6.26
CA SER A 47 -2.18 7.44 6.04
C SER A 47 -1.47 6.65 7.14
N PRO A 48 -0.33 6.00 6.84
CA PRO A 48 0.49 5.38 7.86
C PRO A 48 0.92 6.38 8.95
N ILE A 49 1.25 5.85 10.13
CA ILE A 49 1.64 6.66 11.30
C ILE A 49 2.91 7.48 10.99
N ASP A 50 3.85 6.91 10.24
CA ASP A 50 5.09 7.54 9.78
C ASP A 50 4.89 8.66 8.74
N TYR A 51 3.69 8.78 8.19
CA TYR A 51 3.27 9.88 7.32
C TYR A 51 2.19 10.76 7.98
N GLY A 52 2.03 10.64 9.30
CA GLY A 52 1.18 11.53 10.09
C GLY A 52 -0.29 11.13 10.13
N GLY A 53 -0.66 9.95 9.64
CA GLY A 53 -2.00 9.40 9.86
C GLY A 53 -2.10 8.52 11.10
N LEU A 54 -3.18 7.75 11.20
CA LEU A 54 -3.40 6.76 12.27
C LEU A 54 -3.15 5.32 11.81
N GLY A 55 -2.80 5.11 10.53
CA GLY A 55 -2.57 3.78 9.98
C GLY A 55 -3.83 2.95 9.75
N VAL A 56 -5.01 3.58 9.74
CA VAL A 56 -6.27 2.89 9.41
C VAL A 56 -6.19 2.41 7.95
N LYS A 57 -6.39 1.11 7.71
CA LYS A 57 -6.31 0.58 6.35
C LYS A 57 -7.52 1.02 5.53
N LYS A 58 -7.28 1.68 4.39
CA LYS A 58 -8.26 1.81 3.30
C LYS A 58 -8.72 0.41 2.88
N LEU A 59 -9.92 0.00 3.28
CA LEU A 59 -10.46 -1.35 3.16
C LEU A 59 -10.69 -1.72 1.70
N VAL A 60 -11.15 -0.78 0.88
CA VAL A 60 -11.30 -1.00 -0.57
C VAL A 60 -9.96 -1.38 -1.21
N VAL A 61 -8.91 -0.63 -0.90
CA VAL A 61 -7.55 -0.89 -1.40
C VAL A 61 -6.99 -2.20 -0.83
N PHE A 62 -7.28 -2.50 0.44
CA PHE A 62 -6.87 -3.74 1.08
C PHE A 62 -7.57 -4.96 0.47
N ILE A 63 -8.86 -4.86 0.13
CA ILE A 63 -9.59 -5.90 -0.60
C ILE A 63 -8.96 -6.12 -1.98
N LYS A 64 -8.64 -5.06 -2.74
CA LYS A 64 -7.91 -5.20 -4.01
C LYS A 64 -6.59 -5.96 -3.83
N ALA A 65 -5.82 -5.62 -2.78
CA ALA A 65 -4.57 -6.31 -2.47
C ALA A 65 -4.76 -7.80 -2.13
N LEU A 66 -5.86 -8.14 -1.43
CA LEU A 66 -6.23 -9.53 -1.14
C LEU A 66 -6.63 -10.30 -2.39
N LEU A 67 -7.35 -9.67 -3.32
CA LEU A 67 -7.71 -10.28 -4.60
C LEU A 67 -6.47 -10.56 -5.45
N GLY A 68 -5.43 -9.71 -5.37
CA GLY A 68 -4.13 -9.96 -5.99
C GLY A 68 -3.48 -11.29 -5.58
N LYS A 69 -3.78 -11.80 -4.37
CA LYS A 69 -3.32 -13.14 -3.95
C LYS A 69 -3.89 -14.23 -4.86
N TRP A 70 -5.14 -14.13 -5.26
CA TRP A 70 -5.77 -15.11 -6.14
C TRP A 70 -5.21 -15.06 -7.56
N LEU A 71 -4.87 -13.85 -8.05
CA LEU A 71 -4.18 -13.67 -9.32
C LEU A 71 -2.80 -14.32 -9.31
N TRP A 72 -2.01 -14.08 -8.25
CA TRP A 72 -0.71 -14.73 -8.05
C TRP A 72 -0.82 -16.25 -8.04
N ARG A 73 -1.77 -16.79 -7.25
CA ARG A 73 -1.97 -18.24 -7.13
C ARG A 73 -2.39 -18.88 -8.44
N PHE A 74 -3.21 -18.19 -9.24
CA PHE A 74 -3.60 -18.71 -10.56
C PHE A 74 -2.38 -18.88 -11.47
N GLY A 75 -1.49 -17.88 -11.51
CA GLY A 75 -0.26 -17.96 -12.32
C GLY A 75 0.75 -18.99 -11.82
N VAL A 76 0.98 -19.08 -10.50
CA VAL A 76 2.05 -19.93 -9.95
C VAL A 76 1.61 -21.37 -9.66
N GLU A 77 0.37 -21.58 -9.19
CA GLU A 77 -0.05 -22.88 -8.65
C GLU A 77 -0.77 -23.72 -9.73
N GLU A 78 0.02 -24.34 -10.62
CA GLU A 78 -0.46 -25.11 -11.78
C GLU A 78 -1.33 -26.33 -11.45
N SER A 79 -0.95 -27.07 -10.42
CA SER A 79 -1.55 -28.34 -10.06
C SER A 79 -2.86 -28.22 -9.27
N LEU A 80 -3.30 -27.00 -8.94
CA LEU A 80 -4.49 -26.83 -8.13
C LEU A 80 -5.77 -27.01 -8.94
N LEU A 81 -6.69 -27.81 -8.38
CA LEU A 81 -8.03 -27.99 -8.90
C LEU A 81 -8.74 -26.65 -9.15
N CYS A 82 -8.53 -25.66 -8.28
CA CYS A 82 -9.08 -24.32 -8.47
C CYS A 82 -8.60 -23.66 -9.76
N ARG A 83 -7.30 -23.78 -10.11
CA ARG A 83 -6.78 -23.27 -11.38
C ARG A 83 -7.38 -24.04 -12.54
N GLN A 84 -7.43 -25.37 -12.48
CA GLN A 84 -8.00 -26.21 -13.54
C GLN A 84 -9.46 -25.84 -13.84
N VAL A 85 -10.30 -25.75 -12.80
CA VAL A 85 -11.72 -25.35 -12.95
C VAL A 85 -11.85 -23.96 -13.59
N ILE A 86 -11.03 -23.00 -13.15
CA ILE A 86 -11.02 -21.64 -13.70
C ILE A 86 -10.55 -21.66 -15.16
N ALA A 87 -9.48 -22.38 -15.46
CA ALA A 87 -8.91 -22.53 -16.80
C ALA A 87 -9.89 -23.17 -17.78
N THR A 88 -10.57 -24.25 -17.38
CA THR A 88 -11.58 -24.91 -18.21
C THR A 88 -12.78 -24.00 -18.45
N LYS A 89 -13.21 -23.24 -17.44
CA LYS A 89 -14.39 -22.37 -17.55
C LYS A 89 -14.15 -21.09 -18.36
N TYR A 90 -12.98 -20.46 -18.18
CA TYR A 90 -12.70 -19.13 -18.73
C TYR A 90 -11.64 -19.12 -19.84
N GLY A 91 -10.93 -20.22 -20.04
CA GLY A 91 -9.80 -20.33 -20.95
C GLY A 91 -8.55 -19.64 -20.43
N ILE A 92 -7.38 -20.14 -20.79
CA ILE A 92 -6.08 -19.55 -20.47
C ILE A 92 -5.60 -18.71 -21.67
N GLN A 93 -4.94 -17.59 -21.41
CA GLN A 93 -4.25 -16.80 -22.42
C GLN A 93 -3.02 -17.57 -22.96
N SER A 94 -2.49 -17.16 -24.12
CA SER A 94 -1.33 -17.81 -24.75
C SER A 94 -0.07 -17.83 -23.89
N ASP A 95 0.01 -16.93 -22.92
CA ASP A 95 1.12 -16.82 -21.98
C ASP A 95 1.03 -17.82 -20.81
N GLY A 96 -0.10 -18.49 -20.61
CA GLY A 96 -0.27 -19.48 -19.53
C GLY A 96 -0.56 -18.88 -18.15
N TRP A 97 -0.27 -17.59 -17.93
CA TRP A 97 -0.26 -16.94 -16.62
C TRP A 97 -1.58 -16.30 -16.22
N SER A 98 -2.46 -16.06 -17.19
CA SER A 98 -3.74 -15.39 -16.97
C SER A 98 -4.88 -16.07 -17.74
N THR A 99 -6.13 -15.76 -17.37
CA THR A 99 -7.28 -16.24 -18.14
C THR A 99 -7.57 -15.33 -19.33
N LYS A 100 -8.22 -15.84 -20.37
CA LYS A 100 -8.71 -14.99 -21.47
C LYS A 100 -9.65 -13.91 -20.93
N ASN A 101 -9.64 -12.75 -21.57
CA ASN A 101 -10.52 -11.64 -21.19
C ASN A 101 -12.00 -12.05 -21.28
N ILE A 102 -12.74 -11.90 -20.19
CA ILE A 102 -14.10 -12.44 -20.03
C ILE A 102 -15.12 -11.46 -20.63
N ARG A 103 -15.44 -11.63 -21.92
CA ARG A 103 -16.33 -10.74 -22.71
C ARG A 103 -17.82 -11.14 -22.71
N GLY A 104 -18.32 -11.72 -21.62
CA GLY A 104 -19.72 -12.16 -21.53
C GLY A 104 -20.69 -11.09 -21.03
N THR A 105 -21.87 -10.98 -21.68
CA THR A 105 -22.98 -10.07 -21.31
C THR A 105 -23.81 -10.56 -20.12
N HIS A 106 -23.75 -11.86 -19.79
CA HIS A 106 -24.51 -12.44 -18.67
C HIS A 106 -23.58 -13.04 -17.61
N GLY A 107 -23.69 -12.53 -16.37
CA GLY A 107 -23.06 -13.09 -15.18
C GLY A 107 -21.82 -12.34 -14.70
N CYS A 108 -21.91 -11.70 -13.53
CA CYS A 108 -20.74 -11.26 -12.78
C CYS A 108 -20.21 -12.48 -12.01
N GLY A 109 -19.28 -13.23 -12.62
CA GLY A 109 -18.59 -14.31 -11.94
C GLY A 109 -17.54 -13.76 -10.97
N LEU A 110 -17.37 -14.40 -9.80
CA LEU A 110 -16.34 -14.06 -8.82
C LEU A 110 -14.94 -13.90 -9.46
N TRP A 111 -14.60 -14.83 -10.36
CA TRP A 111 -13.33 -14.79 -11.07
C TRP A 111 -13.19 -13.59 -12.01
N ARG A 112 -14.27 -13.17 -12.67
CA ARG A 112 -14.25 -11.96 -13.52
C ARG A 112 -13.91 -10.70 -12.73
N SER A 113 -14.41 -10.60 -11.50
CA SER A 113 -14.10 -9.50 -10.60
C SER A 113 -12.66 -9.54 -10.08
N ILE A 114 -12.14 -10.73 -9.78
CA ILE A 114 -10.73 -10.92 -9.43
C ILE A 114 -9.84 -10.52 -10.63
N HIS A 115 -10.16 -11.04 -11.81
CA HIS A 115 -9.44 -10.80 -13.06
C HIS A 115 -9.50 -9.36 -13.54
N SER A 116 -10.53 -8.58 -13.19
CA SER A 116 -10.56 -7.14 -13.52
C SER A 116 -9.44 -6.33 -12.88
N GLY A 117 -8.77 -6.85 -11.84
CA GLY A 117 -7.58 -6.25 -11.25
C GLY A 117 -6.26 -6.70 -11.89
N TRP A 118 -6.30 -7.52 -12.95
CA TRP A 118 -5.09 -8.07 -13.58
C TRP A 118 -4.20 -6.97 -14.18
N ASP A 119 -4.77 -5.98 -14.85
CA ASP A 119 -4.00 -4.91 -15.51
C ASP A 119 -3.21 -4.05 -14.50
N ASP A 120 -3.77 -3.81 -13.32
CA ASP A 120 -3.08 -3.13 -12.21
C ASP A 120 -2.04 -4.05 -11.55
N PHE A 121 -2.29 -5.36 -11.54
CA PHE A 121 -1.46 -6.35 -10.86
C PHE A 121 -0.20 -6.71 -11.65
N VAL A 122 -0.34 -6.92 -12.96
CA VAL A 122 0.74 -7.40 -13.85
C VAL A 122 1.92 -6.43 -13.90
N GLN A 123 1.70 -5.14 -13.67
CA GLN A 123 2.75 -4.12 -13.59
C GLN A 123 3.80 -4.42 -12.50
N TYR A 124 3.43 -5.20 -11.48
CA TYR A 124 4.26 -5.57 -10.34
C TYR A 124 4.82 -7.00 -10.44
N VAL A 125 4.65 -7.66 -11.59
CA VAL A 125 5.09 -9.03 -11.84
C VAL A 125 6.09 -9.04 -12.99
N ASP A 126 7.20 -9.72 -12.79
CA ASP A 126 8.13 -10.10 -13.86
C ASP A 126 7.85 -11.55 -14.25
N PHE A 127 7.94 -11.85 -15.54
CA PHE A 127 7.86 -13.21 -16.07
C PHE A 127 9.28 -13.73 -16.21
N GLU A 128 9.69 -14.65 -15.33
CA GLU A 128 10.95 -15.36 -15.50
C GLU A 128 10.69 -16.50 -16.49
N ALA A 129 11.18 -16.33 -17.71
CA ALA A 129 11.26 -17.40 -18.70
C ALA A 129 12.61 -18.10 -18.51
N THR A 130 12.56 -19.38 -18.20
CA THR A 130 13.70 -20.29 -18.15
C THR A 130 13.74 -21.13 -19.41
N ILE A 131 14.93 -21.20 -20.00
CA ILE A 131 15.21 -22.17 -21.05
C ILE A 131 15.75 -23.45 -20.39
N ASP A 132 15.13 -23.89 -19.28
CA ASP A 132 15.58 -25.06 -18.51
C ASP A 132 15.47 -26.35 -19.34
N SER A 133 14.50 -26.39 -20.27
CA SER A 133 14.35 -27.49 -21.24
C SER A 133 15.56 -27.66 -22.17
N LEU A 134 16.35 -26.60 -22.40
CA LEU A 134 17.60 -26.67 -23.17
C LEU A 134 18.83 -26.77 -22.25
N LEU A 135 18.67 -27.05 -20.96
CA LEU A 135 19.78 -27.18 -20.01
C LEU A 135 19.81 -28.59 -19.39
N ILE A 136 20.83 -29.39 -19.72
CA ILE A 136 21.07 -30.69 -19.10
C ILE A 136 21.95 -30.50 -17.87
N ARG A 137 21.43 -30.87 -16.71
CA ARG A 137 22.16 -30.81 -15.43
C ARG A 137 22.61 -32.21 -15.01
N SER A 138 23.89 -32.37 -14.72
CA SER A 138 24.39 -33.63 -14.14
C SER A 138 23.81 -33.87 -12.74
N ALA A 139 23.55 -35.13 -12.39
CA ALA A 139 23.01 -35.54 -11.10
C ALA A 139 23.89 -35.13 -9.91
N SER A 140 25.19 -34.91 -10.13
CA SER A 140 26.14 -34.41 -9.13
C SER A 140 26.20 -32.89 -9.03
N GLY A 141 25.48 -32.14 -9.87
CA GLY A 141 25.49 -30.67 -9.90
C GLY A 141 26.80 -30.03 -10.34
N SER A 142 27.78 -30.83 -10.78
CA SER A 142 29.14 -30.37 -11.09
C SER A 142 29.29 -29.74 -12.47
N TYR A 143 28.36 -29.98 -13.40
CA TYR A 143 28.33 -29.31 -14.70
C TYR A 143 26.90 -29.19 -15.24
N SER A 144 26.65 -28.07 -15.93
CA SER A 144 25.42 -27.77 -16.66
C SER A 144 25.80 -27.60 -18.13
N ASN A 145 25.20 -28.39 -19.03
CA ASN A 145 25.46 -28.28 -20.46
C ASN A 145 24.20 -27.84 -21.20
N TRP A 146 24.35 -26.99 -22.21
CA TRP A 146 23.22 -26.56 -23.04
C TRP A 146 22.93 -27.60 -24.13
N ASN A 147 21.69 -28.05 -24.22
CA ASN A 147 21.15 -28.93 -25.25
C ASN A 147 20.54 -28.09 -26.39
N VAL A 148 21.38 -27.59 -27.28
CA VAL A 148 20.96 -26.79 -28.44
C VAL A 148 21.28 -27.55 -29.71
N ASP A 149 20.23 -27.99 -30.42
CA ASP A 149 20.35 -28.66 -31.71
C ASP A 149 20.36 -27.63 -32.84
N PHE A 150 21.35 -27.73 -33.73
CA PHE A 150 21.46 -26.87 -34.90
C PHE A 150 20.96 -27.61 -36.15
N VAL A 151 20.21 -26.91 -37.00
CA VAL A 151 19.59 -27.47 -38.23
C VAL A 151 20.65 -27.95 -39.24
N ARG A 152 21.87 -27.42 -39.16
CA ARG A 152 23.01 -27.77 -40.02
C ARG A 152 24.31 -27.65 -39.26
N ASN A 153 25.36 -28.23 -39.83
CA ASN A 153 26.73 -28.03 -39.38
C ASN A 153 27.21 -26.59 -39.63
N PHE A 154 28.15 -26.15 -38.80
CA PHE A 154 28.80 -24.84 -38.93
C PHE A 154 29.98 -24.90 -39.90
N ASN A 155 30.18 -23.81 -40.63
CA ASN A 155 31.43 -23.61 -41.35
C ASN A 155 32.48 -22.99 -40.42
N ASP A 156 33.76 -23.12 -40.77
CA ASP A 156 34.88 -22.65 -39.92
C ASP A 156 34.79 -21.16 -39.59
N TRP A 157 34.29 -20.33 -40.52
CA TRP A 157 34.12 -18.89 -40.31
C TRP A 157 32.93 -18.53 -39.38
N GLU A 158 32.03 -19.47 -39.09
CA GLU A 158 30.90 -19.26 -38.17
C GLU A 158 31.26 -19.67 -36.72
N MET A 159 32.35 -20.43 -36.55
CA MET A 159 32.74 -21.00 -35.26
C MET A 159 33.04 -19.96 -34.19
N GLU A 160 33.64 -18.82 -34.56
CA GLU A 160 33.92 -17.73 -33.61
C GLU A 160 32.62 -17.14 -33.03
N GLY A 161 31.59 -16.98 -33.88
CA GLY A 161 30.26 -16.54 -33.45
C GLY A 161 29.57 -17.55 -32.54
N VAL A 162 29.72 -18.85 -32.85
CA VAL A 162 29.17 -19.94 -32.04
C VAL A 162 29.84 -19.99 -30.66
N ILE A 163 31.16 -19.85 -30.58
CA ILE A 163 31.91 -19.82 -29.32
C ILE A 163 31.48 -18.61 -28.47
N SER A 164 31.34 -17.43 -29.08
CA SER A 164 30.84 -16.23 -28.40
C SER A 164 29.41 -16.41 -27.88
N PHE A 165 28.52 -17.02 -28.68
CA PHE A 165 27.15 -17.35 -28.29
C PHE A 165 27.10 -18.29 -27.08
N PHE A 166 27.85 -19.39 -27.11
CA PHE A 166 27.93 -20.29 -25.96
C PHE A 166 28.58 -19.61 -24.75
N GLY A 167 29.59 -18.75 -24.94
CA GLY A 167 30.16 -17.93 -23.86
C GLY A 167 29.11 -17.03 -23.20
N LEU A 168 28.24 -16.40 -23.99
CA LEU A 168 27.12 -15.60 -23.50
C LEU A 168 26.11 -16.46 -22.73
N LEU A 169 25.73 -17.63 -23.25
CA LEU A 169 24.83 -18.56 -22.57
C LEU A 169 25.37 -19.01 -21.21
N HIS A 170 26.65 -19.39 -21.15
CA HIS A 170 27.30 -19.82 -19.91
C HIS A 170 27.47 -18.65 -18.92
N SER A 171 27.79 -17.43 -19.38
CA SER A 171 27.89 -16.26 -18.49
C SER A 171 26.57 -15.89 -17.81
N ARG A 172 25.44 -16.23 -18.43
CA ARG A 172 24.08 -15.96 -17.91
C ARG A 172 23.43 -17.19 -17.27
N SER A 173 24.13 -18.31 -17.19
CA SER A 173 23.60 -19.61 -16.76
C SER A 173 23.37 -19.76 -15.24
N SER A 174 23.46 -18.69 -14.46
CA SER A 174 23.08 -18.67 -13.04
C SER A 174 21.55 -18.68 -12.85
N PHE A 175 20.85 -19.57 -13.56
CA PHE A 175 19.41 -19.77 -13.42
C PHE A 175 19.16 -20.52 -12.12
N LYS A 176 18.23 -20.00 -11.31
CA LYS A 176 17.78 -20.72 -10.12
C LYS A 176 17.06 -21.99 -10.56
N VAL A 177 17.24 -23.07 -9.81
CA VAL A 177 16.46 -24.31 -9.95
C VAL A 177 14.99 -23.94 -9.74
N GLY A 178 14.23 -23.85 -10.82
CA GLY A 178 12.84 -23.46 -10.82
C GLY A 178 12.51 -23.02 -12.24
N GLY A 179 11.62 -23.75 -12.90
CA GLY A 179 11.23 -23.47 -14.28
C GLY A 179 10.56 -22.11 -14.47
N ASP A 180 9.84 -21.96 -15.58
CA ASP A 180 9.14 -20.71 -15.90
C ASP A 180 8.24 -20.31 -14.73
N GLY A 181 8.30 -19.04 -14.33
CA GLY A 181 7.67 -18.61 -13.09
C GLY A 181 7.36 -17.11 -13.05
N LEU A 182 6.29 -16.78 -12.33
CA LEU A 182 6.04 -15.39 -11.96
C LEU A 182 6.98 -14.98 -10.83
N ARG A 183 7.55 -13.78 -10.94
CA ARG A 183 8.35 -13.14 -9.89
C ARG A 183 7.72 -11.84 -9.43
N TRP A 184 7.55 -11.69 -8.13
CA TRP A 184 7.02 -10.47 -7.53
C TRP A 184 8.08 -9.38 -7.42
N ARG A 185 7.87 -8.23 -8.05
CA ARG A 185 8.85 -7.13 -8.18
C ARG A 185 9.07 -6.33 -6.90
N LEU A 186 8.04 -6.18 -6.07
CA LEU A 186 8.07 -5.28 -4.92
C LEU A 186 8.88 -5.81 -3.73
N LYS A 187 9.33 -7.07 -3.78
CA LYS A 187 10.19 -7.67 -2.75
C LYS A 187 11.30 -8.50 -3.38
N GLY A 188 12.51 -8.41 -2.82
CA GLY A 188 13.68 -9.12 -3.32
C GLY A 188 13.60 -10.65 -3.29
N ASN A 189 12.68 -11.23 -2.51
CA ASN A 189 12.47 -12.68 -2.46
C ASN A 189 11.62 -13.23 -3.61
N GLY A 190 11.07 -12.37 -4.47
CA GLY A 190 10.26 -12.79 -5.62
C GLY A 190 8.89 -13.36 -5.29
N MET A 191 8.49 -13.40 -4.01
CA MET A 191 7.20 -13.95 -3.58
C MET A 191 6.16 -12.87 -3.36
N PHE A 192 4.93 -13.12 -3.83
CA PHE A 192 3.82 -12.20 -3.61
C PHE A 192 3.53 -11.98 -2.13
N ASN A 193 3.34 -10.72 -1.75
CA ASN A 193 2.98 -10.33 -0.41
C ASN A 193 1.92 -9.22 -0.44
N ILE A 194 0.78 -9.48 0.21
CA ILE A 194 -0.37 -8.58 0.28
C ILE A 194 0.03 -7.20 0.83
N CYS A 195 0.89 -7.12 1.85
CA CYS A 195 1.34 -5.86 2.43
C CYS A 195 2.15 -5.03 1.41
N SER A 196 3.04 -5.67 0.64
CA SER A 196 3.80 -4.96 -0.40
C SER A 196 2.88 -4.45 -1.52
N TYR A 197 1.92 -5.27 -1.95
CA TYR A 197 0.96 -4.85 -2.98
C TYR A 197 0.03 -3.73 -2.48
N TYR A 198 -0.46 -3.83 -1.25
CA TYR A 198 -1.26 -2.79 -0.60
C TYR A 198 -0.54 -1.45 -0.51
N THR A 199 0.75 -1.46 -0.17
CA THR A 199 1.57 -0.25 -0.13
C THR A 199 1.76 0.34 -1.53
N ALA A 200 2.01 -0.46 -2.55
CA ALA A 200 2.09 0.02 -3.93
C ALA A 200 0.77 0.62 -4.44
N LEU A 201 -0.36 -0.06 -4.18
CA LEU A 201 -1.70 0.45 -4.54
C LEU A 201 -2.09 1.75 -3.82
N ARG A 202 -1.51 2.02 -2.64
CA ARG A 202 -1.72 3.29 -1.94
C ARG A 202 -0.90 4.44 -2.52
N GLY A 203 0.21 4.15 -3.21
CA GLY A 203 1.17 5.14 -3.67
C GLY A 203 2.18 5.56 -2.58
N SER A 204 3.24 6.25 -3.00
CA SER A 204 4.21 6.86 -2.10
C SER A 204 3.66 8.15 -1.51
N LEU A 205 3.92 8.38 -0.23
CA LEU A 205 3.61 9.64 0.44
C LEU A 205 4.90 10.49 0.54
N PRO A 206 4.85 11.80 0.25
CA PRO A 206 6.06 12.59 0.04
C PRO A 206 6.78 13.06 1.32
N MET A 207 6.18 12.94 2.51
CA MET A 207 6.72 13.58 3.72
C MET A 207 6.72 12.68 4.96
N LYS A 208 7.90 12.47 5.57
CA LYS A 208 8.02 11.75 6.85
C LYS A 208 7.58 12.64 8.00
N PHE A 209 6.65 12.13 8.81
CA PHE A 209 6.12 12.80 10.00
C PHE A 209 6.88 12.33 11.26
N PRO A 210 7.15 13.21 12.25
CA PRO A 210 7.86 12.86 13.49
C PRO A 210 7.00 12.06 14.48
N TRP A 211 6.46 10.94 14.02
CA TRP A 211 5.45 10.15 14.71
C TRP A 211 5.94 9.54 16.03
N LYS A 212 7.24 9.21 16.13
CA LYS A 212 7.82 8.59 17.32
C LYS A 212 7.67 9.49 18.54
N SER A 213 7.88 10.80 18.37
CA SER A 213 7.75 11.80 19.43
C SER A 213 6.31 11.93 19.97
N ILE A 214 5.31 11.49 19.21
CA ILE A 214 3.90 11.58 19.60
C ILE A 214 3.35 10.23 20.10
N TRP A 215 3.68 9.14 19.41
CA TRP A 215 3.06 7.83 19.64
C TRP A 215 3.94 6.83 20.38
N SER A 216 5.26 7.03 20.40
CA SER A 216 6.23 6.13 21.06
C SER A 216 6.67 6.63 22.45
N VAL A 217 6.09 7.72 22.94
CA VAL A 217 6.31 8.26 24.28
C VAL A 217 5.35 7.64 25.29
N HIS A 218 5.78 7.49 26.55
CA HIS A 218 4.97 6.92 27.62
C HIS A 218 3.96 7.94 28.18
N VAL A 219 2.94 8.25 27.38
CA VAL A 219 1.85 9.17 27.76
C VAL A 219 0.49 8.53 27.48
N PRO A 220 -0.58 8.95 28.18
CA PRO A 220 -1.92 8.46 27.88
C PRO A 220 -2.31 8.72 26.42
N ARG A 221 -2.97 7.75 25.77
CA ARG A 221 -3.33 7.83 24.34
C ARG A 221 -4.14 9.08 23.97
N ARG A 222 -4.98 9.58 24.88
CA ARG A 222 -5.72 10.84 24.71
C ARG A 222 -4.82 12.05 24.52
N VAL A 223 -3.67 12.08 25.20
CA VAL A 223 -2.67 13.15 25.09
C VAL A 223 -1.94 13.03 23.76
N SER A 224 -1.49 11.83 23.38
CA SER A 224 -0.90 11.59 22.05
C SER A 224 -1.85 12.01 20.92
N PHE A 225 -3.13 11.65 21.02
CA PHE A 225 -4.14 12.01 20.02
C PHE A 225 -4.38 13.52 19.95
N PHE A 226 -4.38 14.21 21.10
CA PHE A 226 -4.48 15.67 21.16
C PHE A 226 -3.28 16.34 20.49
N VAL A 227 -2.05 15.95 20.86
CA VAL A 227 -0.81 16.49 20.28
C VAL A 227 -0.78 16.23 18.77
N TRP A 228 -1.10 15.01 18.35
CA TRP A 228 -1.22 14.66 16.93
C TRP A 228 -2.24 15.57 16.19
N SER A 229 -3.43 15.79 16.76
CA SER A 229 -4.43 16.68 16.18
C SER A 229 -3.95 18.14 16.12
N ALA A 230 -3.17 18.57 17.10
CA ALA A 230 -2.58 19.90 17.16
C ALA A 230 -1.50 20.09 16.07
N THR A 231 -0.67 19.07 15.80
CA THR A 231 0.34 19.15 14.74
C THR A 231 -0.25 19.32 13.33
N TRP A 232 -1.52 18.95 13.14
CA TRP A 232 -2.25 19.18 11.90
C TRP A 232 -3.00 20.51 11.85
N ASP A 233 -2.89 21.35 12.89
CA ASP A 233 -3.69 22.57 13.08
C ASP A 233 -5.20 22.30 13.00
N ARG A 234 -5.67 21.21 13.64
CA ARG A 234 -7.08 20.78 13.57
C ARG A 234 -7.80 20.75 14.90
N ILE A 235 -7.16 21.14 15.99
CA ILE A 235 -7.85 21.30 17.29
C ILE A 235 -8.87 22.44 17.21
N LEU A 236 -9.85 22.41 18.11
CA LEU A 236 -11.01 23.31 18.11
C LEU A 236 -10.69 24.71 18.66
N THR A 237 -9.65 25.35 18.12
CA THR A 237 -9.35 26.77 18.38
C THR A 237 -10.36 27.67 17.70
N THR A 238 -10.53 28.89 18.20
CA THR A 238 -11.47 29.86 17.61
C THR A 238 -11.22 30.09 16.11
N ASP A 239 -9.95 30.24 15.69
CA ASP A 239 -9.59 30.38 14.28
C ASP A 239 -10.05 29.16 13.43
N ASN A 240 -9.83 27.94 13.92
CA ASN A 240 -10.26 26.73 13.22
C ASN A 240 -11.78 26.55 13.18
N LEU A 241 -12.51 27.06 14.18
CA LEU A 241 -13.96 27.09 14.18
C LEU A 241 -14.50 28.16 13.22
N MET A 242 -13.87 29.33 13.15
CA MET A 242 -14.21 30.39 12.20
C MET A 242 -14.00 29.94 10.74
N ARG A 243 -12.90 29.23 10.44
CA ARG A 243 -12.67 28.59 9.14
C ARG A 243 -13.75 27.57 8.76
N ARG A 244 -14.53 27.08 9.74
CA ARG A 244 -15.65 26.15 9.55
C ARG A 244 -17.02 26.86 9.52
N GLY A 245 -17.05 28.19 9.55
CA GLY A 245 -18.26 29.00 9.47
C GLY A 245 -18.91 29.34 10.81
N CYS A 246 -18.28 29.04 11.95
CA CYS A 246 -18.77 29.49 13.26
C CYS A 246 -18.46 30.97 13.47
N GLN A 247 -19.45 31.76 13.88
CA GLN A 247 -19.23 33.16 14.27
C GLN A 247 -18.84 33.23 15.74
N LEU A 248 -17.58 33.56 16.01
CA LEU A 248 -16.99 33.63 17.35
C LEU A 248 -16.09 34.84 17.45
N ALA A 249 -15.89 35.36 18.66
CA ALA A 249 -14.91 36.40 18.92
C ALA A 249 -13.51 35.78 18.93
N GLY A 250 -12.65 36.15 17.99
CA GLY A 250 -11.36 35.50 17.70
C GLY A 250 -10.29 35.56 18.79
N TRP A 251 -10.55 36.10 19.98
CA TRP A 251 -9.55 36.33 21.02
C TRP A 251 -9.11 35.04 21.70
N CYS A 252 -7.82 34.95 22.01
CA CYS A 252 -7.26 33.88 22.82
C CYS A 252 -7.92 33.86 24.21
N CYS A 253 -8.46 32.71 24.61
CA CYS A 253 -9.09 32.55 25.92
C CYS A 253 -8.14 32.77 27.12
N LEU A 254 -6.84 32.60 26.92
CA LEU A 254 -5.82 32.73 27.97
C LEU A 254 -5.35 34.18 28.12
N CYS A 255 -4.65 34.73 27.12
CA CYS A 255 -4.07 36.07 27.22
C CYS A 255 -5.02 37.21 26.84
N ARG A 256 -6.06 36.93 26.05
CA ARG A 256 -6.98 37.94 25.48
C ARG A 256 -6.32 39.06 24.65
N CYS A 257 -5.05 38.92 24.28
CA CYS A 257 -4.29 39.95 23.55
C CYS A 257 -4.14 39.66 22.05
N ALA A 258 -4.33 38.42 21.61
CA ALA A 258 -4.13 37.99 20.22
C ALA A 258 -5.19 36.98 19.79
N GLY A 259 -5.17 36.60 18.52
CA GLY A 259 -6.07 35.59 17.95
C GLY A 259 -5.82 34.17 18.51
N GLU A 260 -6.88 33.40 18.75
CA GLU A 260 -6.75 32.00 19.18
C GLU A 260 -6.41 31.06 18.01
N THR A 261 -5.12 30.92 17.72
CA THR A 261 -4.58 29.90 16.81
C THR A 261 -3.98 28.73 17.59
N THR A 262 -3.80 27.57 16.96
CA THR A 262 -3.16 26.40 17.61
C THR A 262 -1.76 26.74 18.10
N SER A 263 -0.95 27.39 17.26
CA SER A 263 0.41 27.78 17.63
C SER A 263 0.43 28.82 18.74
N HIS A 264 -0.45 29.82 18.68
CA HIS A 264 -0.55 30.81 19.75
C HIS A 264 -0.97 30.14 21.07
N LEU A 265 -2.07 29.40 21.09
CA LEU A 265 -2.60 28.78 22.29
C LEU A 265 -1.59 27.84 22.96
N LEU A 266 -0.87 27.03 22.18
CA LEU A 266 0.02 25.99 22.71
C LEU A 266 1.48 26.41 22.91
N LEU A 267 1.95 27.46 22.21
CA LEU A 267 3.37 27.83 22.20
C LEU A 267 3.58 29.32 22.48
N HIS A 268 2.93 30.22 21.74
CA HIS A 268 3.27 31.65 21.74
C HIS A 268 2.43 32.53 22.67
N CYS A 269 1.39 31.99 23.31
CA CYS A 269 0.61 32.72 24.30
C CYS A 269 1.50 33.05 25.50
N SER A 270 1.43 34.28 26.02
CA SER A 270 2.27 34.73 27.14
C SER A 270 2.20 33.78 28.33
N LEU A 271 0.98 33.41 28.73
CA LEU A 271 0.74 32.46 29.83
C LEU A 271 1.28 31.06 29.52
N THR A 272 1.09 30.57 28.29
CA THR A 272 1.60 29.26 27.88
C THR A 272 3.14 29.23 27.80
N ASN A 273 3.74 30.32 27.32
CA ASN A 273 5.19 30.47 27.23
C ASN A 273 5.83 30.53 28.62
N GLU A 274 5.23 31.24 29.58
CA GLU A 274 5.69 31.24 30.97
C GLU A 274 5.61 29.83 31.59
N LEU A 275 4.51 29.12 31.36
CA LEU A 275 4.33 27.74 31.82
C LEU A 275 5.43 26.82 31.25
N TRP A 276 5.66 26.86 29.94
CA TRP A 276 6.71 26.07 29.31
C TRP A 276 8.10 26.47 29.79
N SER A 277 8.37 27.76 29.95
CA SER A 277 9.64 28.26 30.49
C SER A 277 9.89 27.71 31.89
N PHE A 278 8.86 27.67 32.74
CA PHE A 278 8.95 27.06 34.07
C PHE A 278 9.26 25.56 33.99
N VAL A 279 8.55 24.82 33.14
CA VAL A 279 8.76 23.38 32.95
C VAL A 279 10.15 23.10 32.38
N PHE A 280 10.59 23.77 31.33
CA PHE A 280 11.90 23.53 30.72
C PHE A 280 13.04 23.88 31.67
N ARG A 281 12.91 24.95 32.46
CA ARG A 281 13.88 25.29 33.50
C ARG A 281 14.01 24.21 34.57
N SER A 282 12.93 23.54 34.95
CA SER A 282 13.01 22.43 35.93
C SER A 282 13.78 21.22 35.38
N PHE A 283 13.87 21.09 34.06
CA PHE A 283 14.72 20.09 33.37
C PHE A 283 16.09 20.65 32.93
N GLY A 284 16.47 21.86 33.37
CA GLY A 284 17.74 22.48 32.98
C GLY A 284 17.82 22.90 31.50
N MET A 285 16.69 23.03 30.82
CA MET A 285 16.62 23.45 29.42
C MET A 285 16.20 24.93 29.32
N LEU A 286 16.90 25.69 28.49
CA LEU A 286 16.47 27.03 28.07
C LEU A 286 15.73 26.90 26.74
N TRP A 287 14.43 27.22 26.75
CA TRP A 287 13.61 27.22 25.56
C TRP A 287 13.49 28.63 24.99
N VAL A 288 13.82 28.79 23.70
CA VAL A 288 13.64 30.05 22.96
C VAL A 288 12.72 29.76 21.78
N LEU A 289 11.59 30.47 21.74
CA LEU A 289 10.63 30.37 20.64
C LEU A 289 11.14 31.14 19.42
N SER A 290 11.12 30.53 18.24
CA SER A 290 11.56 31.12 16.96
C SER A 290 10.63 32.22 16.41
N SER A 291 9.94 32.98 17.26
CA SER A 291 8.98 34.01 16.84
C SER A 291 9.41 35.43 17.21
N SER A 292 10.72 35.68 17.31
CA SER A 292 11.30 37.01 17.52
C SER A 292 12.44 37.28 16.52
N VAL A 293 12.16 37.08 15.24
CA VAL A 293 12.74 37.83 14.11
C VAL A 293 11.59 38.15 13.15
#